data_AF-A0A3B9ERL5-F1
#
_entry.id   AF-A0A3B9ERL5-F1
#
_cell.length_a   1.000
_cell.length_b   1.000
_cell.length_c   1.000
_cell.angle_alpha   90.00
_cell.angle_beta   90.00
_cell.angle_gamma   90.00
#
_symmetry.space_group_name_H-M   'P 1'
#
loop_
_entity.id
_entity.type
_entity.pdbx_description
1 polymer ?
#
loop_
_entity_poly.entity_id
_entity_poly.type
_entity_poly.pdbx_seq_one_letter_code
_entity_poly.pdbx_strand_id
1 'polypeptide(L)'
;LDPLDFVRTIAVAKIMMPASTVRLSAGREEMSDELQALCFLAGAGSIFVGPKLLTTANPEQDKDANLFRRLGIHGEDIGPVSTDTL
;
A
#
# COMPACT_ATOMS: atom_id res chain seq x y z
N LEU A 1 -0.06 12.46 12.86
CA LEU A 1 -0.78 11.40 13.58
C LEU A 1 0.29 10.53 14.23
N ASP A 2 0.07 10.03 15.44
CA ASP A 2 0.97 9.02 16.00
C ASP A 2 1.03 7.80 15.05
N PRO A 3 2.20 7.18 14.81
CA PRO A 3 2.32 6.03 13.91
C PRO A 3 1.38 4.87 14.24
N LEU A 4 1.13 4.60 15.53
CA LEU A 4 0.23 3.52 15.93
C LEU A 4 -1.24 3.88 15.74
N ASP A 5 -1.59 5.16 15.91
CA ASP A 5 -2.94 5.63 15.58
C ASP A 5 -3.20 5.54 14.07
N PHE A 6 -2.17 5.72 13.24
CA PHE A 6 -2.26 5.49 11.80
C PHE A 6 -2.55 4.02 11.48
N VAL A 7 -1.77 3.10 12.05
CA VAL A 7 -1.98 1.65 11.89
C VAL A 7 -3.37 1.25 12.39
N ARG A 8 -3.82 1.78 13.54
CA ARG A 8 -5.16 1.54 14.08
C ARG A 8 -6.23 2.01 13.10
N THR A 9 -6.04 3.15 12.45
CA THR A 9 -6.99 3.68 11.47
C THR A 9 -7.15 2.71 10.29
N ILE A 10 -6.06 2.13 9.80
CA ILE A 10 -6.09 1.10 8.75
C ILE A 10 -6.84 -0.15 9.24
N ALA A 11 -6.54 -0.64 10.44
CA ALA A 11 -7.22 -1.80 11.01
C ALA A 11 -8.73 -1.58 11.16
N VAL A 12 -9.13 -0.42 11.67
CA VAL A 12 -10.55 -0.04 11.79
C VAL A 12 -11.22 -0.02 10.41
N ALA A 13 -10.59 0.61 9.41
CA ALA A 13 -11.14 0.64 8.06
C ALA A 13 -11.33 -0.77 7.48
N LYS A 14 -10.37 -1.67 7.67
CA LYS A 14 -10.46 -3.06 7.17
C LYS A 14 -11.53 -3.87 7.90
N ILE A 15 -11.65 -3.71 9.22
CA ILE A 15 -12.69 -4.39 10.01
C ILE A 15 -14.09 -3.89 9.62
N MET A 16 -14.26 -2.59 9.45
CA MET A 16 -15.54 -1.98 9.07
C MET A 16 -15.97 -2.36 7.65
N MET A 17 -15.01 -2.57 6.74
CA MET A 17 -15.26 -2.84 5.32
C MET A 17 -14.42 -4.04 4.85
N PRO A 18 -14.78 -5.28 5.23
CA PRO A 18 -13.94 -6.46 5.01
C PRO A 18 -13.72 -6.78 3.53
N ALA A 19 -14.72 -6.53 2.68
CA ALA A 19 -14.64 -6.76 1.23
C ALA A 19 -13.84 -5.67 0.49
N SER A 20 -13.54 -4.54 1.12
CA SER A 20 -12.82 -3.44 0.49
C SER A 20 -11.31 -3.60 0.60
N THR A 21 -10.61 -3.08 -0.41
CA THR A 21 -9.15 -2.97 -0.41
C THR A 21 -8.76 -1.61 0.16
N VAL A 22 -8.05 -1.61 1.29
CA VAL A 22 -7.51 -0.39 1.89
C VAL A 22 -6.19 -0.05 1.18
N ARG A 23 -6.12 1.13 0.58
CA ARG A 23 -4.93 1.58 -0.18
C ARG A 23 -4.09 2.58 0.63
N LEU A 24 -2.84 2.25 0.88
CA LEU A 24 -1.85 3.23 1.36
C LEU A 24 -1.45 4.11 0.18
N SER A 25 -1.81 5.38 0.27
CA SER A 25 -1.66 6.33 -0.84
C SER A 25 -0.43 7.22 -0.61
N ALA A 26 -0.63 8.48 -0.21
CA ALA A 26 0.47 9.43 0.01
C ALA A 26 1.18 9.23 1.36
N GLY A 27 2.40 9.78 1.48
CA GLY A 27 3.16 9.82 2.74
C GLY A 27 3.99 8.58 3.05
N ARG A 28 3.98 7.55 2.19
CA ARG A 28 4.78 6.32 2.38
C ARG A 28 6.29 6.56 2.36
N GLU A 29 6.76 7.58 1.66
CA GLU A 29 8.18 7.96 1.62
C GLU A 29 8.73 8.30 3.01
N GLU A 30 7.90 8.91 3.86
CA GLU A 30 8.26 9.33 5.22
C GLU A 30 8.08 8.21 6.25
N MET A 31 7.49 7.06 5.86
CA MET A 31 7.28 5.92 6.74
C MET A 31 8.52 5.01 6.78
N SER A 32 8.87 4.54 7.99
CA SER A 32 9.86 3.47 8.14
C SER A 32 9.33 2.14 7.59
N ASP A 33 10.24 1.23 7.27
CA ASP A 33 9.89 -0.11 6.77
C ASP A 33 9.00 -0.87 7.77
N GLU A 34 9.26 -0.71 9.07
CA GLU A 34 8.50 -1.34 10.15
C GLU A 34 7.07 -0.78 10.22
N LEU A 35 6.91 0.54 10.05
CA LEU A 35 5.59 1.16 10.03
C LEU A 35 4.78 0.70 8.82
N GLN A 36 5.41 0.64 7.64
CA GLN A 36 4.74 0.10 6.46
C GLN A 36 4.35 -1.36 6.64
N ALA A 37 5.24 -2.19 7.20
CA ALA A 37 4.95 -3.59 7.52
C ALA A 37 3.74 -3.73 8.45
N LEU A 38 3.65 -2.89 9.49
CA LEU A 38 2.49 -2.86 10.39
C LEU A 38 1.21 -2.44 9.67
N CYS A 39 1.28 -1.50 8.73
CA CYS A 39 0.11 -1.11 7.94
C CYS A 39 -0.41 -2.25 7.05
N PHE A 40 0.49 -3.02 6.41
CA PHE A 40 0.11 -4.21 5.64
C PHE A 40 -0.48 -5.31 6.53
N LEU A 41 0.13 -5.54 7.69
CA LEU A 41 -0.40 -6.48 8.70
C LEU A 41 -1.80 -6.06 9.19
N ALA A 42 -2.04 -4.75 9.33
CA ALA A 42 -3.33 -4.19 9.74
C ALA A 42 -4.42 -4.29 8.66
N GLY A 43 -4.07 -4.65 7.41
CA GLY A 43 -5.05 -4.89 6.34
C GLY A 43 -4.98 -3.94 5.16
N ALA A 44 -3.92 -3.13 5.03
CA ALA A 44 -3.62 -2.48 3.77
C ALA A 44 -3.33 -3.53 2.69
N GLY A 45 -3.98 -3.41 1.53
CA GLY A 45 -3.88 -4.39 0.44
C GLY A 45 -3.53 -3.77 -0.91
N SER A 46 -3.22 -2.47 -0.97
CA SER A 46 -2.86 -1.79 -2.21
C SER A 46 -1.94 -0.61 -1.91
N ILE A 47 -1.01 -0.34 -2.82
CA ILE A 47 -0.17 0.86 -2.84
C ILE A 47 -0.14 1.44 -4.25
N PHE A 48 0.25 2.71 -4.37
CA PHE A 48 0.66 3.27 -5.66
C PHE A 48 2.13 2.92 -5.94
N VAL A 49 2.36 2.29 -7.09
CA VAL A 49 3.70 2.02 -7.64
C VAL A 49 3.84 2.85 -8.91
N GLY A 50 4.86 3.68 -8.99
CA GLY A 50 5.11 4.58 -10.12
C GLY A 50 6.15 5.65 -9.78
N PRO A 51 6.65 6.42 -10.77
CA PRO A 51 7.70 7.42 -10.54
C PRO A 51 7.17 8.73 -9.92
N LYS A 52 5.85 8.95 -9.94
CA LYS A 52 5.20 10.17 -9.44
C LYS A 52 3.78 9.89 -9.00
N LEU A 53 3.33 10.59 -7.96
CA LEU A 53 1.91 10.79 -7.65
C LEU A 53 1.42 12.04 -8.41
N LEU A 54 0.37 12.72 -7.93
CA LEU A 54 -0.19 13.88 -8.62
C LEU A 54 0.73 15.12 -8.61
N THR A 55 1.51 15.31 -7.55
CA THR A 55 2.41 16.49 -7.39
C THR A 55 3.73 16.19 -6.66
N THR A 56 3.92 14.99 -6.11
CA THR A 56 5.12 14.59 -5.35
C THR A 56 5.83 13.41 -6.00
N ALA A 57 7.10 13.22 -5.65
CA ALA A 57 7.80 11.97 -5.92
C ALA A 57 7.03 10.81 -5.24
N ASN A 58 7.21 9.61 -5.77
CA ASN A 58 6.69 8.37 -5.19
C ASN A 58 7.91 7.49 -4.88
N PRO A 59 7.87 6.64 -3.83
CA PRO A 59 9.01 5.81 -3.45
C PRO A 59 9.52 5.04 -4.67
N GLU A 60 10.84 5.06 -4.88
CA GLU A 60 11.48 4.34 -5.97
C GLU A 60 11.03 2.87 -5.93
N GLN A 61 10.59 2.37 -7.08
CA GLN A 61 9.98 1.05 -7.28
C GLN A 61 10.78 -0.10 -6.64
N ASP A 62 12.10 0.08 -6.52
CA ASP A 62 13.04 -0.86 -5.92
C ASP A 62 12.89 -0.99 -4.40
N LYS A 63 12.55 0.08 -3.67
CA LYS A 63 12.37 0.04 -2.20
C LYS A 63 11.14 -0.79 -1.84
N ASP A 64 10.03 -0.55 -2.54
CA ASP A 64 8.78 -1.27 -2.34
C ASP A 64 8.93 -2.76 -2.67
N ALA A 65 9.59 -3.07 -3.79
CA ALA A 65 9.87 -4.45 -4.17
C ALA A 65 10.74 -5.19 -3.15
N ASN A 66 11.75 -4.52 -2.56
CA ASN A 66 12.59 -5.11 -1.52
C ASN A 66 11.82 -5.33 -0.21
N LEU A 67 11.02 -4.36 0.22
CA LEU A 67 10.18 -4.49 1.41
C LEU A 67 9.20 -5.66 1.26
N PHE A 68 8.50 -5.75 0.13
CA PHE A 68 7.56 -6.85 -0.13
C PHE A 68 8.23 -8.21 -0.14
N ARG A 69 9.44 -8.32 -0.71
CA ARG A 69 10.24 -9.54 -0.66
C ARG A 69 10.58 -9.95 0.77
N ARG A 70 10.97 -9.01 1.62
CA ARG A 70 11.27 -9.25 3.05
C ARG A 70 10.04 -9.67 3.84
N LEU A 71 8.87 -9.11 3.51
CA LEU A 71 7.59 -9.40 4.18
C LEU A 71 6.87 -10.63 3.61
N GLY A 72 7.34 -11.20 2.49
CA GLY A 72 6.64 -12.31 1.81
C GLY A 72 5.32 -11.90 1.17
N ILE A 73 5.17 -10.62 0.80
CA ILE A 73 3.96 -10.09 0.16
C ILE A 73 4.11 -10.22 -1.36
N HIS A 74 3.10 -10.80 -2.00
CA HIS A 74 3.04 -10.95 -3.45
C HIS A 74 1.95 -10.04 -4.02
N GLY A 75 2.25 -9.39 -5.14
CA GLY A 75 1.23 -8.68 -5.91
C GLY A 75 0.24 -9.67 -6.52
N GLU A 76 -1.03 -9.27 -6.56
CA GLU A 76 -2.04 -10.04 -7.28
C GLU A 76 -1.80 -9.88 -8.79
N ASP A 77 -1.69 -10.99 -9.51
CA ASP A 77 -1.48 -10.99 -10.96
C ASP A 77 -2.80 -10.58 -11.63
N ILE A 78 -2.95 -9.28 -11.86
CA ILE A 78 -4.08 -8.74 -12.59
C ILE A 78 -3.84 -9.14 -14.05
N GLY A 79 -4.50 -10.21 -14.49
CA GLY A 79 -4.44 -10.70 -15.87
C GLY A 79 -4.64 -9.57 -16.90
N PRO A 80 -4.35 -9.81 -18.18
CA PRO A 80 -4.26 -8.75 -19.19
C PRO A 80 -5.51 -7.85 -19.15
N VAL A 81 -5.28 -6.55 -18.95
CA VAL A 81 -6.33 -5.53 -19.04
C VAL A 81 -6.96 -5.67 -20.41
N SER A 82 -8.18 -6.21 -20.48
CA SER A 82 -8.98 -6.21 -21.69
C SER A 82 -9.29 -4.75 -22.03
N THR A 83 -8.53 -4.17 -22.94
CA THR A 83 -8.65 -2.82 -23.48
C THR A 83 -9.91 -2.64 -24.34
N ASP A 84 -11.04 -3.24 -23.94
CA ASP A 84 -12.25 -3.32 -24.76
C ASP A 84 -13.45 -2.86 -23.95
N THR A 85 -13.49 -1.57 -23.63
CA THR A 85 -14.72 -0.77 -23.56
C THR A 85 -14.34 0.71 -23.71
N LEU A 86 -14.76 1.29 -24.85
CA LEU A 86 -14.70 2.68 -25.33
C LEU A 86 -13.50 3.07 -26.21
#